data_AF-A0A972MVA3-F1
#
_entry.id   AF-A0A972MVA3-F1
#
_cell.length_a   1.000
_cell.length_b   1.000
_cell.length_c   1.000
_cell.angle_alpha   90.00
_cell.angle_beta   90.00
_cell.angle_gamma   90.00
#
_symmetry.space_group_name_H-M   'P 1'
#
loop_
_entity.id
_entity.type
_entity.pdbx_description
1 polymer ?
#
loop_
_entity_poly.entity_id
_entity_poly.type
_entity_poly.pdbx_seq_one_letter_code
_entity_poly.pdbx_strand_id
1 'polypeptide(L)'
;MILAELLPQRANLIFKRGVAYTQSRVVCNVHWYSDILAGRLIGTTVFSLLHTKLEFLQDMKLAKEELLYAKRPDRMICKEEKDGLHIELGL
;
A
#
# COMPACT_ATOMS: atom_id res chain seq x y z
N MET A 1 5.88 2.66 4.30
CA MET A 1 5.11 1.99 3.24
C MET A 1 5.65 2.50 1.91
N ILE A 2 6.24 1.63 1.09
CA ILE A 2 7.11 2.00 -0.06
C ILE A 2 6.46 3.01 -1.01
N LEU A 3 5.29 2.69 -1.56
CA LEU A 3 4.61 3.54 -2.54
C LEU A 3 4.21 4.92 -1.99
N ALA A 4 3.87 5.00 -0.70
CA ALA A 4 3.50 6.27 -0.08
C ALA A 4 4.71 7.20 0.10
N GLU A 5 5.91 6.64 0.26
CA GLU A 5 7.16 7.41 0.28
C GLU A 5 7.58 7.87 -1.12
N LEU A 6 7.42 6.99 -2.12
CA LEU A 6 7.73 7.32 -3.51
C LEU A 6 6.76 8.36 -4.11
N LEU A 7 5.49 8.32 -3.70
CA LEU A 7 4.41 9.20 -4.19
C LEU A 7 3.71 9.93 -3.03
N PRO A 8 4.38 10.88 -2.35
CA PRO A 8 3.85 11.51 -1.15
C PRO A 8 2.54 12.28 -1.41
N GLN A 9 2.34 12.82 -2.61
CA GLN A 9 1.08 13.51 -2.96
C GLN A 9 -0.13 12.57 -3.01
N ARG A 10 0.10 11.25 -3.07
CA ARG A 10 -0.94 10.20 -3.08
C ARG A 10 -0.92 9.34 -1.81
N ALA A 11 -0.10 9.69 -0.81
CA ALA A 11 0.11 8.87 0.38
C ALA A 11 -1.20 8.44 1.05
N ASN A 12 -2.14 9.37 1.27
CA ASN A 12 -3.43 9.06 1.90
C ASN A 12 -4.25 8.03 1.10
N LEU A 13 -4.28 8.13 -0.23
CA LEU A 13 -5.00 7.18 -1.08
C LEU A 13 -4.35 5.80 -1.04
N ILE A 14 -3.01 5.77 -1.09
CA ILE A 14 -2.20 4.57 -1.01
C ILE A 14 -2.40 3.86 0.34
N PHE A 15 -2.42 4.62 1.45
CA PHE A 15 -2.68 4.07 2.78
C PHE A 15 -4.11 3.52 2.90
N LYS A 16 -5.12 4.26 2.43
CA LYS A 16 -6.52 3.78 2.40
C LYS A 16 -6.61 2.46 1.65
N ARG A 17 -5.92 2.34 0.51
CA ARG A 17 -5.89 1.11 -0.28
C ARG A 17 -5.26 -0.06 0.47
N GLY A 18 -4.17 0.18 1.20
CA GLY A 18 -3.52 -0.81 2.07
C GLY A 18 -4.43 -1.28 3.21
N VAL A 19 -5.16 -0.37 3.85
CA VAL A 19 -6.15 -0.69 4.89
C VAL A 19 -7.25 -1.58 4.32
N ALA A 20 -7.86 -1.17 3.20
CA ALA A 20 -8.90 -1.95 2.53
C ALA A 20 -8.41 -3.34 2.11
N TYR A 21 -7.15 -3.44 1.64
CA TYR A 21 -6.55 -4.73 1.31
C TYR A 21 -6.47 -5.66 2.52
N THR A 22 -6.09 -5.14 3.68
CA THR A 22 -6.05 -5.99 4.89
C THR A 22 -7.45 -6.35 5.38
N GLN A 23 -8.41 -5.42 5.39
CA GLN A 23 -9.77 -5.70 5.83
C GLN A 23 -10.48 -6.75 4.98
N SER A 24 -10.20 -6.79 3.67
CA SER A 24 -10.77 -7.83 2.80
C SER A 24 -10.39 -9.25 3.23
N ARG A 25 -9.33 -9.45 4.03
CA ARG A 25 -8.89 -10.76 4.50
C ARG A 25 -9.73 -11.27 5.66
N VAL A 26 -10.23 -10.35 6.49
CA VAL A 26 -11.27 -10.64 7.48
C VAL A 26 -12.60 -10.94 6.78
N VAL A 27 -12.99 -10.14 5.78
CA VAL A 27 -14.22 -10.40 5.00
C VAL A 27 -14.18 -11.75 4.28
N CYS A 28 -13.04 -12.10 3.67
CA CYS A 28 -12.85 -13.41 3.05
C CYS A 28 -12.75 -14.56 4.07
N ASN A 29 -12.76 -14.28 5.37
CA ASN A 29 -12.64 -15.26 6.46
C ASN A 29 -11.37 -16.13 6.36
N VAL A 30 -10.25 -15.54 5.92
CA VAL A 30 -8.95 -16.22 5.78
C VAL A 30 -7.89 -15.70 6.77
N HIS A 31 -8.15 -14.58 7.44
CA HIS A 31 -7.30 -14.04 8.50
C HIS A 31 -8.16 -13.42 9.59
N TRP A 32 -7.72 -13.56 10.84
CA TRP A 32 -8.31 -12.88 11.99
C TRP A 32 -7.87 -11.42 12.03
N TYR A 33 -8.63 -10.58 12.75
CA TYR A 33 -8.24 -9.18 12.94
C TYR A 33 -6.88 -9.04 13.65
N SER A 34 -6.56 -9.95 14.58
CA SER A 34 -5.24 -10.03 15.21
C SER A 34 -4.11 -10.24 14.20
N ASP A 35 -4.34 -11.05 13.16
CA ASP A 35 -3.33 -11.32 12.12
C ASP A 35 -3.07 -10.07 11.28
N ILE A 36 -4.11 -9.27 11.01
CA ILE A 36 -3.97 -7.96 10.35
C ILE A 36 -3.09 -7.03 11.18
N LEU A 37 -3.36 -6.92 12.48
CA LEU A 37 -2.60 -6.04 13.37
C LEU A 37 -1.14 -6.45 13.45
N ALA A 38 -0.87 -7.75 13.66
CA ALA A 38 0.48 -8.29 13.69
C ALA A 38 1.20 -8.10 12.33
N GLY A 39 0.52 -8.36 11.22
CA GLY A 39 1.06 -8.20 9.87
C GLY A 39 1.42 -6.74 9.54
N ARG A 40 0.59 -5.78 9.96
CA ARG A 40 0.90 -4.34 9.81
C ARG A 40 2.16 -3.96 10.61
N LEU A 41 2.25 -4.41 11.85
CA LEU A 41 3.43 -4.16 12.69
C LEU A 41 4.70 -4.72 12.05
N ILE A 42 4.69 -6.00 11.67
CA ILE A 42 5.84 -6.65 11.01
C ILE A 42 6.21 -5.92 9.72
N GLY A 43 5.23 -5.60 8.88
CA GLY A 43 5.45 -4.88 7.62
C GLY A 43 6.12 -3.52 7.83
N THR A 44 5.71 -2.76 8.85
CA THR A 44 6.36 -1.49 9.19
C THR A 44 7.78 -1.68 9.72
N THR A 45 8.02 -2.68 10.57
CA THR A 45 9.35 -2.98 11.10
C THR A 45 10.31 -3.38 9.98
N VAL A 46 9.89 -4.28 9.08
CA VAL A 46 10.70 -4.70 7.94
C VAL A 46 11.00 -3.52 7.02
N PHE A 47 10.00 -2.68 6.75
CA PHE A 47 10.19 -1.46 5.97
C PHE A 47 11.25 -0.53 6.58
N SER A 48 11.21 -0.31 7.90
CA SER A 48 12.23 0.47 8.60
C SER A 48 13.62 -0.18 8.54
N LEU A 49 13.71 -1.50 8.66
CA LEU A 49 14.97 -2.23 8.53
C LEU A 49 15.54 -2.12 7.11
N LEU A 50 14.70 -2.17 6.07
CA LEU A 50 15.13 -2.01 4.68
C LEU A 50 15.78 -0.64 4.43
N HIS A 51 15.35 0.42 5.13
CA HIS A 51 15.97 1.75 5.04
C HIS A 51 17.41 1.81 5.59
N THR A 52 17.87 0.76 6.25
CA THR A 52 19.27 0.62 6.67
C THR A 52 20.17 0.00 5.59
N LYS A 53 19.58 -0.47 4.48
CA LYS A 53 20.27 -1.19 3.40
C LYS A 53 20.54 -0.27 2.21
N LEU A 54 21.80 -0.19 1.78
CA LEU A 54 22.20 0.65 0.65
C LEU A 54 21.52 0.22 -0.66
N GLU A 55 21.42 -1.08 -0.91
CA GLU A 55 20.76 -1.65 -2.10
C GLU A 55 19.29 -1.19 -2.18
N PHE A 56 18.56 -1.27 -1.07
CA PHE A 56 17.17 -0.80 -1.02
C PHE A 56 17.05 0.70 -1.30
N LEU A 57 17.96 1.54 -0.77
CA LEU A 57 17.96 2.98 -1.05
C LEU A 57 18.27 3.30 -2.52
N GLN A 58 19.12 2.50 -3.17
CA GLN A 58 19.39 2.61 -4.61
C GLN A 58 18.15 2.25 -5.42
N ASP A 59 17.47 1.15 -5.08
CA ASP A 59 16.22 0.75 -5.73
C ASP A 59 15.12 1.80 -5.55
N MET A 60 15.00 2.39 -4.35
CA MET A 60 14.05 3.48 -4.10
C MET A 60 14.31 4.71 -4.99
N LYS A 61 15.58 5.04 -5.26
CA LYS A 61 15.93 6.12 -6.17
C LYS A 61 15.53 5.78 -7.61
N LEU A 62 15.85 4.58 -8.09
CA LEU A 62 15.51 4.13 -9.44
C LEU A 62 13.98 4.06 -9.63
N ALA A 63 13.26 3.48 -8.66
CA ALA A 63 11.81 3.42 -8.68
C ALA A 63 11.16 4.82 -8.72
N LYS A 64 11.76 5.81 -8.04
CA LYS A 64 11.29 7.20 -8.12
C LYS A 64 11.45 7.79 -9.52
N GLU A 65 12.53 7.46 -10.22
CA GLU A 65 12.77 7.88 -11.61
C GLU A 65 11.79 7.19 -12.57
N GLU A 66 11.53 5.88 -12.39
CA GLU A 66 10.54 5.13 -13.19
C GLU A 66 9.12 5.73 -13.08
N LEU A 67 8.74 6.18 -11.88
CA LEU A 67 7.43 6.77 -11.63
C LEU A 67 7.19 8.09 -12.39
N LEU A 68 8.24 8.81 -12.81
CA LEU A 68 8.11 10.00 -13.65
C LEU A 68 7.57 9.66 -15.04
N TYR A 69 7.87 8.46 -15.53
CA TYR A 69 7.47 7.97 -16.85
C TYR A 69 6.37 6.92 -16.79
N ALA A 70 5.86 6.62 -15.59
CA ALA A 70 4.79 5.66 -15.40
C ALA A 70 3.53 6.09 -16.15
N LYS A 71 3.03 5.18 -17.00
CA LYS A 71 1.77 5.40 -17.72
C LYS A 71 0.63 5.44 -16.71
N ARG A 72 -0.35 6.31 -16.98
CA ARG A 72 -1.58 6.31 -16.21
C ARG A 72 -2.29 4.97 -16.42
N PRO A 73 -2.79 4.33 -15.35
CA PRO A 73 -3.63 3.15 -15.48
C PRO A 73 -4.91 3.49 -16.22
N ASP A 74 -5.57 2.45 -16.75
CA ASP A 74 -6.84 2.59 -17.45
C ASP A 74 -7.89 3.28 -16.56
N ARG A 75 -8.71 4.14 -17.17
CA ARG A 75 -9.68 4.96 -16.45
C ARG A 75 -10.79 4.11 -15.81
N MET A 76 -11.19 3.00 -16.44
CA MET A 76 -12.21 2.11 -15.90
C MET A 76 -11.68 1.41 -14.65
N ILE A 77 -10.44 0.91 -14.69
CA ILE A 77 -9.79 0.27 -13.52
C ILE A 77 -9.71 1.25 -12.35
N CYS A 78 -9.33 2.51 -12.61
CA CYS A 78 -9.28 3.54 -11.56
C CYS A 78 -10.65 3.81 -10.94
N LYS A 79 -11.72 3.74 -11.73
CA LYS A 79 -13.09 3.95 -11.26
C LYS A 79 -13.52 2.78 -10.39
N GLU A 80 -13.35 1.55 -10.85
CA GLU A 80 -13.68 0.33 -10.10
C GLU A 80 -12.94 0.27 -8.76
N GLU A 81 -11.64 0.58 -8.75
CA GLU A 81 -10.86 0.62 -7.51
C GLU A 81 -11.38 1.68 -6.54
N LYS A 82 -11.77 2.85 -7.05
CA LYS A 82 -12.36 3.91 -6.22
C LYS A 82 -13.70 3.47 -5.64
N ASP A 83 -14.57 2.88 -6.45
CA ASP A 83 -15.89 2.41 -6.04
C ASP A 83 -15.76 1.31 -4.97
N GLY A 84 -14.79 0.40 -5.12
CA GLY A 84 -14.49 -0.64 -4.13
C GLY A 84 -13.91 -0.13 -2.81
N LEU A 85 -13.30 1.07 -2.79
CA LEU A 85 -12.76 1.70 -1.58
C LEU A 85 -13.79 2.44 -0.74
N HIS A 86 -15.02 2.62 -1.23
CA HIS A 86 -16.11 3.26 -0.50
C HIS A 86 -16.83 2.33 0.49
N ILE A 87 -16.47 1.05 0.52
CA ILE A 87 -16.99 0.08 1.50
C ILE A 87 -16.28 0.33 2.84
N GLU A 88 -16.79 1.28 3.62
CA GLU A 88 -16.39 1.44 5.02
C GLU A 88 -17.00 0.29 5.83
N LEU A 89 -16.18 -0.74 6.07
CA LEU A 89 -16.48 -1.74 7.08
C LEU A 89 -16.40 -1.02 8.43
N GLY A 90 -17.54 -0.59 8.95
CA GLY A 90 -17.71 0.08 10.25
C GLY A 90 -17.38 -0.82 11.44
N LEU A 91 -16.15 -1.35 11.44
CA LEU A 91 -15.49 -2.06 12.52
C LEU A 91 -14.61 -1.09 13.30
#